data_AF-A0A251QTV4-F1
#
_entry.id   AF-A0A251QTV4-F1
#
_cell.length_a   1.000
_cell.length_b   1.000
_cell.length_c   1.000
_cell.angle_alpha   90.00
_cell.angle_beta   90.00
_cell.angle_gamma   90.00
#
_symmetry.space_group_name_H-M   'P 1'
#
loop_
_entity.id
_entity.type
_entity.pdbx_description
1 polymer ?
#
loop_
_entity_poly.entity_id
_entity_poly.type
_entity_poly.pdbx_seq_one_letter_code
_entity_poly.pdbx_strand_id
1 'polypeptide(L)'
;MGILEKLPNLTTLNLKSQAFKENTKILVFSKEGFPSLQYLFVNGMFGITEWRVEEGAMPRLCRLNITYCSGLTTLPDGLRYLTNLRELTIRGMRKELHRRIEEDGEDFYKIQHVPSLVIGEPMQ
;
A
#
# COMPACT_ATOMS: atom_id res chain seq x y z
N MET A 1 5.78 4.88 -11.47
CA MET A 1 5.32 3.55 -11.91
C MET A 1 5.26 3.35 -13.44
N GLY A 2 5.55 4.36 -14.26
CA GLY A 2 5.93 4.16 -15.67
C GLY A 2 4.87 3.45 -16.53
N ILE A 3 5.33 2.63 -17.48
CA ILE A 3 4.45 1.93 -18.44
C ILE A 3 3.57 0.85 -17.78
N LEU A 4 3.95 0.35 -16.60
CA LEU A 4 3.22 -0.70 -15.90
C LEU A 4 1.80 -0.27 -15.52
N GLU A 5 1.60 0.99 -15.13
CA GLU A 5 0.26 1.50 -14.75
C GLU A 5 -0.74 1.47 -15.91
N LYS A 6 -0.24 1.48 -17.15
CA LYS A 6 -1.07 1.54 -18.36
C LYS A 6 -1.46 0.16 -18.88
N LEU A 7 -0.95 -0.92 -18.26
CA LEU A 7 -1.23 -2.28 -18.71
C LEU A 7 -2.70 -2.63 -18.38
N PRO A 8 -3.57 -2.79 -19.40
CA PRO A 8 -5.01 -2.89 -19.18
C PRO A 8 -5.43 -4.21 -18.56
N ASN A 9 -4.59 -5.25 -18.64
CA ASN A 9 -4.88 -6.61 -18.17
C ASN A 9 -4.02 -7.02 -16.97
N LEU A 10 -3.22 -6.11 -16.40
CA LEU A 10 -2.40 -6.44 -15.23
C LEU A 10 -3.30 -6.57 -14.01
N THR A 11 -3.54 -7.80 -13.57
CA THR A 11 -4.39 -8.11 -12.40
C THR A 11 -3.61 -8.29 -11.11
N THR A 12 -2.34 -8.67 -11.20
CA THR A 12 -1.45 -8.90 -10.06
C THR A 12 -0.15 -8.15 -10.26
N LEU A 13 0.25 -7.39 -9.23
CA LEU A 13 1.53 -6.70 -9.18
C LEU A 13 2.24 -7.07 -7.89
N ASN A 14 3.48 -7.52 -8.03
CA ASN A 14 4.34 -7.87 -6.90
C ASN A 14 5.61 -7.00 -6.94
N LEU A 15 5.72 -6.08 -6.00
CA LEU A 15 6.84 -5.17 -5.81
C LEU A 15 7.67 -5.69 -4.65
N LYS A 16 8.82 -6.29 -4.96
CA LYS A 16 9.75 -6.83 -3.97
C LYS A 16 10.95 -5.89 -3.79
N SER A 17 11.80 -6.21 -2.82
CA SER A 17 13.13 -5.63 -2.68
C SER A 17 13.81 -5.50 -4.05
N GLN A 18 14.42 -4.34 -4.33
CA GLN A 18 15.09 -4.02 -5.60
C GLN A 18 14.17 -3.76 -6.81
N ALA A 19 12.84 -3.69 -6.64
CA ALA A 19 11.94 -3.31 -7.73
C ALA A 19 12.18 -1.87 -8.24
N PHE A 20 12.84 -1.03 -7.44
CA PHE A 20 13.18 0.35 -7.77
C PHE A 20 14.65 0.63 -7.48
N LYS A 21 15.19 1.69 -8.09
CA LYS A 21 16.55 2.18 -7.84
C LYS A 21 16.74 2.53 -6.36
N GLU A 22 17.96 2.36 -5.83
CA GLU A 22 18.29 2.54 -4.41
C GLU A 22 17.89 3.91 -3.83
N ASN A 23 17.87 4.96 -4.66
CA ASN A 23 17.49 6.31 -4.28
C ASN A 23 15.98 6.60 -4.35
N THR A 24 15.15 5.61 -4.69
CA THR A 24 13.70 5.79 -4.74
C THR A 24 13.14 5.92 -3.34
N LYS A 25 12.48 7.05 -3.06
CA LYS A 25 11.86 7.37 -1.75
C LYS A 25 10.34 7.39 -1.77
N ILE A 26 9.76 7.68 -2.93
CA ILE A 26 8.31 7.90 -3.08
C ILE A 26 7.74 6.82 -3.99
N LEU A 27 6.76 6.09 -3.48
CA LEU A 27 5.93 5.19 -4.26
C LEU A 27 4.65 5.92 -4.65
N VAL A 28 4.34 6.00 -5.94
CA VAL A 28 3.16 6.73 -6.44
C VAL A 28 2.30 5.82 -7.30
N PHE A 29 1.01 5.71 -6.97
CA PHE A 29 -0.01 5.14 -7.83
C PHE A 29 -0.89 6.27 -8.36
N SER A 30 -0.78 6.53 -9.66
CA SER A 30 -1.39 7.70 -10.29
C SER A 30 -2.88 7.47 -10.54
N LYS A 31 -3.63 8.57 -10.65
CA LYS A 31 -5.03 8.55 -11.10
C LYS A 31 -5.15 7.80 -12.43
N GLU A 32 -6.20 6.98 -12.55
CA GLU A 32 -6.46 6.10 -13.71
C GLU A 32 -5.38 5.01 -13.95
N GLY A 33 -4.35 4.95 -13.10
CA GLY A 33 -3.34 3.91 -13.12
C GLY A 33 -3.91 2.56 -12.68
N PHE A 34 -3.43 1.49 -13.33
CA PHE A 34 -3.75 0.10 -13.00
C PHE A 34 -5.25 -0.23 -13.01
N PRO A 35 -5.94 -0.03 -14.15
CA PRO A 35 -7.41 -0.13 -14.22
C PRO A 35 -7.97 -1.53 -13.89
N SER A 36 -7.16 -2.58 -14.05
CA SER A 36 -7.57 -3.97 -13.81
C SER A 36 -6.87 -4.65 -12.63
N LEU A 37 -6.04 -3.92 -11.87
CA LEU A 37 -5.27 -4.50 -10.78
C LEU A 37 -6.20 -4.89 -9.63
N GLN A 38 -6.07 -6.15 -9.20
CA GLN A 38 -6.85 -6.76 -8.13
C GLN A 38 -5.98 -7.09 -6.91
N TYR A 39 -4.74 -7.52 -7.15
CA TYR A 39 -3.82 -7.97 -6.12
C TYR A 39 -2.52 -7.15 -6.16
N LEU A 40 -2.24 -6.43 -5.08
CA LEU A 40 -1.00 -5.69 -4.89
C LEU A 40 -0.22 -6.23 -3.70
N PHE A 41 1.02 -6.64 -3.96
CA PHE A 41 1.98 -7.05 -2.93
C PHE A 41 3.16 -6.09 -2.93
N VAL A 42 3.45 -5.49 -1.79
CA VAL A 42 4.59 -4.59 -1.56
C VAL A 42 5.42 -5.18 -0.43
N ASN A 43 6.62 -5.67 -0.75
CA ASN A 43 7.45 -6.43 0.17
C ASN A 43 8.91 -5.92 0.19
N GLY A 44 9.47 -5.67 1.36
CA GLY A 44 10.90 -5.39 1.51
C GLY A 44 11.34 -4.04 0.95
N MET A 45 10.44 -3.04 0.93
CA MET A 45 10.67 -1.72 0.35
C MET A 45 11.25 -0.73 1.38
N PHE A 46 12.41 -1.05 1.95
CA PHE A 46 13.00 -0.28 3.06
C PHE A 46 13.38 1.17 2.72
N GLY A 47 13.66 1.45 1.44
CA GLY A 47 14.04 2.78 0.97
C GLY A 47 12.87 3.74 0.79
N ILE A 48 11.63 3.22 0.68
CA ILE A 48 10.43 4.04 0.49
C ILE A 48 10.02 4.64 1.83
N THR A 49 9.96 5.96 1.87
CA THR A 49 9.54 6.74 3.04
C THR A 49 8.19 7.40 2.84
N GLU A 50 7.74 7.52 1.59
CA GLU A 50 6.46 8.12 1.25
C GLU A 50 5.70 7.24 0.27
N TRP A 51 4.41 7.10 0.49
CA TRP A 51 3.51 6.42 -0.42
C TRP A 51 2.33 7.35 -0.75
N ARG A 52 2.06 7.52 -2.04
CA ARG A 52 0.97 8.31 -2.59
C ARG A 52 0.06 7.40 -3.41
N VAL A 53 -1.23 7.52 -3.14
CA VAL A 53 -2.31 6.90 -3.91
C VAL A 53 -3.23 8.03 -4.32
N GLU A 54 -3.29 8.34 -5.61
CA GLU A 54 -4.17 9.38 -6.13
C GLU A 54 -5.61 8.86 -6.22
N GLU A 55 -6.58 9.78 -6.12
CA GLU A 55 -7.99 9.45 -6.31
C GLU A 55 -8.23 8.88 -7.71
N GLY A 56 -8.86 7.70 -7.79
CA GLY A 56 -9.07 6.97 -9.04
C GLY A 56 -7.93 6.02 -9.43
N ALA A 57 -6.89 5.87 -8.61
CA ALA A 57 -5.89 4.83 -8.79
C ALA A 57 -6.45 3.44 -8.41
N MET A 58 -6.06 2.41 -9.15
CA MET A 58 -6.36 1.00 -8.86
C MET A 58 -7.83 0.72 -8.48
N PRO A 59 -8.81 1.12 -9.31
CA PRO A 59 -10.23 1.11 -8.94
C PRO A 59 -10.79 -0.30 -8.62
N ARG A 60 -10.10 -1.37 -9.04
CA ARG A 60 -10.51 -2.77 -8.84
C ARG A 60 -9.69 -3.51 -7.78
N LEU A 61 -8.84 -2.81 -7.03
CA LEU A 61 -7.98 -3.46 -6.04
C LEU A 61 -8.83 -4.10 -4.95
N CYS A 62 -8.71 -5.41 -4.78
CA CYS A 62 -9.44 -6.17 -3.77
C CYS A 62 -8.55 -6.66 -2.62
N ARG A 63 -7.24 -6.82 -2.87
CA ARG A 63 -6.28 -7.27 -1.87
C ARG A 63 -4.99 -6.46 -1.91
N LEU A 64 -4.59 -5.99 -0.75
CA LEU A 64 -3.36 -5.26 -0.52
C LEU A 64 -2.54 -5.92 0.58
N ASN A 65 -1.29 -6.25 0.27
CA ASN A 65 -0.34 -6.78 1.22
C ASN A 65 0.90 -5.88 1.28
N ILE A 66 1.21 -5.36 2.47
CA ILE A 66 2.36 -4.50 2.73
C ILE A 66 3.19 -5.16 3.83
N THR A 67 4.41 -5.55 3.50
CA THR A 67 5.26 -6.30 4.42
C THR A 67 6.70 -5.80 4.38
N TYR A 68 7.33 -5.68 5.55
CA TYR A 68 8.76 -5.29 5.65
C TYR A 68 9.11 -4.00 4.90
N CYS A 69 8.25 -2.98 4.98
CA CYS A 69 8.45 -1.67 4.36
C CYS A 69 8.78 -0.64 5.45
N SER A 70 9.87 -0.85 6.19
CA SER A 70 10.16 -0.11 7.44
C SER A 70 10.45 1.39 7.28
N GLY A 71 10.65 1.88 6.05
CA GLY A 71 10.76 3.33 5.78
C GLY A 71 9.40 4.04 5.83
N LEU A 72 8.29 3.32 5.62
CA LEU A 72 6.94 3.88 5.70
C LEU A 72 6.49 3.98 7.16
N THR A 73 6.34 5.21 7.63
CA THR A 73 5.86 5.52 8.98
C THR A 73 4.39 5.93 9.01
N THR A 74 3.77 6.20 7.85
CA THR A 74 2.35 6.59 7.70
C THR A 74 1.73 5.87 6.50
N LEU A 75 0.39 5.79 6.47
CA LEU A 75 -0.36 5.33 5.28
C LEU A 75 -0.82 6.51 4.42
N PRO A 76 -0.91 6.35 3.07
CA PRO A 76 -1.50 7.38 2.22
C PRO A 76 -2.98 7.59 2.52
N ASP A 77 -3.39 8.85 2.57
CA ASP A 77 -4.82 9.21 2.68
C ASP A 77 -5.65 8.58 1.56
N GLY A 78 -5.05 8.39 0.38
CA GLY A 78 -5.70 7.80 -0.79
C GLY A 78 -6.17 6.36 -0.62
N LEU A 79 -5.73 5.64 0.42
CA LEU A 79 -6.29 4.30 0.72
C LEU A 79 -7.80 4.36 0.97
N ARG A 80 -8.31 5.48 1.49
CA ARG A 80 -9.76 5.68 1.72
C ARG A 80 -10.59 5.64 0.44
N TYR A 81 -9.97 5.85 -0.72
CA TYR A 81 -10.65 5.82 -2.02
C TYR A 81 -10.72 4.42 -2.63
N LEU A 82 -10.03 3.44 -2.04
CA LEU A 82 -10.00 2.05 -2.53
C LEU A 82 -11.23 1.28 -2.05
N THR A 83 -12.42 1.70 -2.48
CA THR A 83 -13.71 1.18 -2.00
C THR A 83 -13.95 -0.31 -2.32
N ASN A 84 -13.21 -0.89 -3.26
CA ASN A 84 -13.25 -2.32 -3.56
C ASN A 84 -12.30 -3.17 -2.72
N LEU A 85 -11.47 -2.55 -1.87
CA LEU A 85 -10.48 -3.24 -1.05
C LEU A 85 -11.17 -4.08 0.03
N ARG A 86 -11.00 -5.40 -0.05
CA ARG A 86 -11.61 -6.37 0.86
C ARG A 86 -10.65 -6.84 1.94
N GLU A 87 -9.38 -6.95 1.56
CA GLU A 87 -8.34 -7.51 2.41
C GLU A 87 -7.13 -6.59 2.44
N LEU A 88 -6.73 -6.20 3.65
CA LEU A 88 -5.50 -5.47 3.91
C LEU A 88 -4.66 -6.24 4.92
N THR A 89 -3.43 -6.55 4.53
CA THR A 89 -2.43 -7.13 5.43
C THR A 89 -1.25 -6.19 5.58
N ILE A 90 -0.91 -5.85 6.83
CA ILE A 90 0.25 -5.03 7.18
C ILE A 90 1.08 -5.82 8.20
N ARG A 91 2.34 -6.15 7.90
CA ARG A 91 3.20 -6.91 8.83
C ARG A 91 4.67 -6.47 8.76
N GLY A 92 5.39 -6.64 9.86
CA GLY A 92 6.83 -6.35 9.86
C GLY A 92 7.13 -4.89 9.50
N MET A 93 6.27 -3.97 9.95
CA MET A 93 6.48 -2.52 9.84
C MET A 93 7.04 -2.00 11.17
N ARG A 94 7.55 -0.76 11.19
CA ARG A 94 7.99 -0.17 12.46
C ARG A 94 6.80 0.11 13.39
N LYS A 95 7.10 0.25 14.68
CA LYS A 95 6.10 0.55 15.72
C LYS A 95 5.36 1.85 15.48
N GLU A 96 6.02 2.86 14.89
CA GLU A 96 5.40 4.15 14.59
C GLU A 96 4.19 4.00 13.67
N LEU A 97 4.31 3.18 12.63
CA LEU A 97 3.17 2.93 11.73
C LEU A 97 2.05 2.17 12.46
N HIS A 98 2.39 1.16 13.27
CA HIS A 98 1.40 0.36 14.00
C HIS A 98 0.53 1.23 14.91
N ARG A 99 1.15 2.09 15.72
CA ARG A 99 0.41 3.01 16.61
C ARG A 99 -0.57 3.93 15.86
N ARG A 100 -0.24 4.31 14.62
CA ARG A 100 -1.12 5.16 13.81
C ARG A 100 -2.31 4.40 13.24
N ILE A 101 -2.22 3.08 13.04
CA ILE A 101 -3.26 2.26 12.40
C ILE A 101 -4.02 1.36 13.38
N GLU A 102 -3.74 1.45 14.67
CA GLU A 102 -4.59 0.93 15.75
C GLU A 102 -5.95 1.66 15.77
N GLU A 103 -6.99 1.09 16.38
CA GLU A 103 -8.38 1.62 16.29
C GLU A 103 -8.53 3.10 16.67
N ASP A 104 -7.75 3.59 17.65
CA ASP A 104 -7.71 4.99 18.08
C ASP A 104 -6.57 5.81 17.43
N GLY A 105 -5.86 5.22 16.47
CA GLY A 105 -4.71 5.78 15.80
C GLY A 105 -5.07 6.82 14.72
N GLU A 106 -4.16 7.78 14.52
CA GLU A 106 -4.34 8.90 13.58
C GLU A 106 -4.64 8.49 12.12
N ASP A 107 -4.19 7.32 11.70
CA ASP A 107 -4.33 6.81 10.33
C ASP A 107 -5.40 5.71 10.21
N PHE A 108 -6.05 5.28 11.30
CA PHE A 108 -7.04 4.21 11.26
C PHE A 108 -8.18 4.51 10.29
N TYR A 109 -8.59 5.77 10.21
CA TYR A 109 -9.66 6.21 9.32
C TYR A 109 -9.38 5.91 7.84
N LYS A 110 -8.11 5.73 7.46
CA LYS A 110 -7.67 5.40 6.10
C LYS A 110 -7.93 3.94 5.73
N ILE A 111 -8.12 3.07 6.71
CA ILE A 111 -8.23 1.62 6.54
C ILE A 111 -9.48 1.00 7.19
N GLN A 112 -10.20 1.74 8.05
CA GLN A 112 -11.40 1.27 8.76
C GLN A 112 -12.51 0.73 7.84
N HIS A 113 -12.53 1.14 6.57
CA HIS A 113 -13.52 0.70 5.58
C HIS A 113 -13.25 -0.72 5.04
N VAL A 114 -12.07 -1.30 5.31
CA VAL A 114 -11.66 -2.60 4.79
C VAL A 114 -12.21 -3.72 5.69
N PRO A 115 -13.04 -4.64 5.18
CA PRO A 115 -13.70 -5.67 6.00
C PRO A 115 -12.74 -6.66 6.70
N SER A 116 -11.61 -6.98 6.08
CA SER A 116 -10.62 -7.92 6.62
C SER A 116 -9.27 -7.25 6.81
N LEU A 117 -8.99 -6.83 8.04
CA LEU A 117 -7.71 -6.27 8.47
C LEU A 117 -6.85 -7.35 9.15
N VAL A 118 -5.63 -7.52 8.67
CA VAL A 118 -4.63 -8.42 9.28
C VAL A 118 -3.39 -7.61 9.58
N ILE A 119 -3.29 -7.12 10.82
CA ILE A 119 -2.14 -6.39 11.32
C ILE A 119 -1.25 -7.38 12.10
N GLY A 120 -0.02 -7.58 11.64
CA GLY A 120 0.95 -8.43 12.33
C GLY A 120 1.71 -7.66 13.40
N GLU A 121 2.62 -8.33 14.09
CA GLU A 121 3.48 -7.69 15.08
C GLU A 121 4.44 -6.66 14.44
N PRO A 122 4.72 -5.54 15.14
CA PRO A 122 5.74 -4.59 14.72
C PRO A 122 7.15 -5.17 14.82
N MET A 123 8.05 -4.64 14.00
CA MET A 123 9.49 -4.84 14.19
C MET A 123 9.94 -4.10 15.46
N GLN A 124 10.93 -4.67 16.16
CA GLN A 124 11.47 -4.10 17.40
C GLN A 124 12.10 -2.73 17.21
#